data_AF-V4AJT2-F1
#
_entry.id   AF-V4AJT2-F1
#
_cell.length_a   1.000
_cell.length_b   1.000
_cell.length_c   1.000
_cell.angle_alpha   90.00
_cell.angle_beta   90.00
_cell.angle_gamma   90.00
#
_symmetry.space_group_name_H-M   'P 1'
#
loop_
_entity.id
_entity.type
_entity.pdbx_description
1 polymer ?
#
loop_
_entity_poly.entity_id
_entity_poly.type
_entity_poly.pdbx_seq_one_letter_code
_entity_poly.pdbx_strand_id
1 'polypeptide(L)' 'MGPKCPKNQCPYCGVYHSNVVQHVKERHLAKREQCPTCHTTFTRRTSLIRHLNHSCKSLQYTLDTIK' A
#
# COMPACT_ATOMS: atom_id res chain seq x y z
N MET A 1 -23.43 2.45 -24.52
CA MET A 1 -23.07 1.94 -23.17
C MET A 1 -21.59 1.62 -23.20
N GLY A 2 -20.75 2.37 -22.46
CA GLY A 2 -19.29 2.21 -22.49
C GLY A 2 -18.82 0.88 -21.89
N PRO A 3 -17.56 0.46 -22.15
CA PRO A 3 -17.04 -0.82 -21.69
C PRO A 3 -17.13 -0.92 -20.17
N LYS A 4 -17.90 -1.91 -19.68
CA LYS A 4 -17.92 -2.31 -18.27
C LYS A 4 -16.57 -2.94 -17.96
N CYS A 5 -15.62 -2.13 -17.50
CA CYS A 5 -14.37 -2.60 -16.94
C CYS A 5 -14.69 -3.66 -15.87
N PRO A 6 -14.18 -4.91 -15.97
CA PRO A 6 -14.45 -5.93 -14.97
C PRO A 6 -13.88 -5.45 -13.63
N LYS A 7 -14.76 -4.93 -12.76
CA LYS A 7 -14.38 -4.26 -11.51
C LYS A 7 -13.50 -5.13 -10.59
N ASN A 8 -13.54 -6.44 -10.80
CA ASN A 8 -12.95 -7.44 -9.94
C ASN A 8 -11.89 -8.30 -10.63
N GLN A 9 -11.54 -8.05 -11.90
CA GLN A 9 -10.48 -8.78 -12.59
C GLN A 9 -9.20 -7.94 -12.71
N CYS A 10 -8.05 -8.53 -12.36
CA CYS A 10 -6.77 -7.86 -12.54
C CYS A 10 -6.40 -7.78 -14.03
N PRO A 11 -6.06 -6.59 -14.57
CA PRO A 11 -5.72 -6.43 -15.98
C PRO A 11 -4.33 -6.99 -16.34
N TYR A 12 -3.48 -7.30 -15.36
CA TYR A 12 -2.12 -7.81 -15.59
C TYR A 12 -2.04 -9.33 -15.59
N CYS A 13 -2.87 -10.01 -14.78
CA CYS A 13 -2.82 -11.45 -14.60
C CYS A 13 -4.16 -12.16 -14.84
N GLY A 14 -5.24 -11.42 -15.08
CA GLY A 14 -6.57 -11.97 -15.34
C GLY A 14 -7.26 -12.58 -14.11
N VAL A 15 -6.64 -12.55 -12.93
CA VAL A 15 -7.17 -13.13 -11.69
C VAL A 15 -8.20 -12.23 -11.05
N TYR A 16 -9.26 -12.84 -10.48
CA TYR A 16 -10.29 -12.11 -9.77
C TYR A 16 -9.89 -11.83 -8.32
N HIS A 17 -10.04 -10.57 -7.90
CA HIS A 17 -9.80 -10.12 -6.54
C HIS A 17 -10.95 -9.23 -6.06
N SER A 18 -11.28 -9.37 -4.77
CA SER A 18 -12.26 -8.52 -4.10
C SER A 18 -11.82 -7.04 -4.06
N ASN A 19 -10.52 -6.76 -4.15
CA ASN A 19 -9.99 -5.40 -4.31
C ASN A 19 -8.83 -5.37 -5.33
N VAL A 20 -9.17 -5.33 -6.61
CA VAL A 20 -8.20 -5.31 -7.72
C VAL A 20 -7.23 -4.14 -7.63
N VAL A 21 -7.70 -2.96 -7.21
CA VAL A 21 -6.86 -1.76 -7.11
C VAL A 21 -5.71 -2.00 -6.13
N GLN A 22 -6.01 -2.59 -4.97
CA GLN A 22 -5.01 -2.91 -3.96
C GLN A 22 -4.06 -4.02 -4.45
N HIS A 23 -4.60 -5.08 -5.05
CA HIS A 23 -3.81 -6.16 -5.65
C HIS A 23 -2.79 -5.61 -6.67
N VAL A 24 -3.24 -4.77 -7.60
CA VAL A 24 -2.40 -4.17 -8.63
C VAL A 24 -1.27 -3.34 -8.02
N LYS A 25 -1.59 -2.50 -7.01
CA LYS A 25 -0.58 -1.69 -6.32
C LYS A 25 0.51 -2.55 -5.66
N GLU A 26 0.13 -3.63 -4.99
CA GLU A 26 1.07 -4.50 -4.27
C GLU A 26 1.88 -5.40 -5.19
N ARG A 27 1.25 -5.96 -6.23
CA ARG A 27 1.84 -7.06 -7.03
C ARG A 27 2.42 -6.61 -8.37
N HIS A 28 1.87 -5.56 -8.97
CA HIS A 28 2.24 -5.14 -10.33
C HIS A 28 2.92 -3.77 -10.37
N LEU A 29 2.47 -2.83 -9.54
CA LEU A 29 3.10 -1.50 -9.46
C LEU A 29 4.28 -1.46 -8.49
N ALA A 30 4.54 -2.56 -7.76
CA ALA A 30 5.59 -2.68 -6.75
C ALA A 30 5.64 -1.46 -5.81
N LYS A 31 4.48 -0.88 -5.48
CA LYS A 31 4.41 0.31 -4.63
C LYS A 31 4.75 -0.11 -3.21
N ARG A 32 6.02 0.05 -2.88
CA ARG A 32 6.62 -0.29 -1.61
C ARG A 32 6.84 1.01 -0.84
N GLU A 33 6.32 1.07 0.36
CA GLU A 33 6.51 2.19 1.27
C GLU A 33 7.66 1.82 2.21
N GLN A 34 8.72 2.61 2.19
CA GLN A 34 9.90 2.38 3.02
C GLN A 34 9.84 3.25 4.27
N CYS A 35 10.20 2.67 5.42
CA CYS A 35 10.42 3.46 6.63
C CYS A 35 11.66 4.34 6.44
N PRO A 36 11.58 5.67 6.64
CA PRO A 36 12.72 6.57 6.46
C PRO A 36 13.83 6.35 7.50
N THR A 37 13.50 5.73 8.65
CA THR A 37 14.44 5.57 9.76
C THR A 37 15.20 4.26 9.69
N CYS A 38 14.49 3.14 9.53
CA CYS A 38 15.11 1.82 9.54
C CYS A 38 15.18 1.17 8.15
N HIS A 39 14.74 1.88 7.11
CA HIS A 39 14.75 1.44 5.72
C HIS A 39 13.97 0.12 5.46
N THR A 40 13.16 -0.31 6.43
CA THR A 40 12.31 -1.50 6.27
C THR A 40 11.23 -1.20 5.25
N THR A 41 11.07 -2.13 4.31
CA THR A 41 10.17 -1.97 3.17
C THR A 41 8.86 -2.70 3.40
N PHE A 42 7.74 -2.01 3.21
CA PHE A 42 6.40 -2.56 3.37
C PHE A 42 5.62 -2.48 2.06
N THR A 43 4.83 -3.49 1.76
CA THR A 43 3.93 -3.48 0.58
C THR A 43 2.62 -2.72 0.85
N ARG A 44 2.30 -2.43 2.12
CA ARG A 44 1.07 -1.78 2.55
C ARG A 44 1.34 -0.60 3.48
N ARG A 45 0.62 0.49 3.26
CA ARG A 45 0.66 1.68 4.12
C ARG A 45 0.23 1.38 5.55
N THR A 46 -0.78 0.54 5.76
CA THR A 46 -1.21 0.14 7.12
C THR A 46 -0.13 -0.64 7.86
N SER A 47 0.62 -1.48 7.16
CA SER A 47 1.77 -2.21 7.72
C SER A 47 2.90 -1.27 8.09
N LEU A 48 3.20 -0.27 7.24
CA LEU A 48 4.16 0.80 7.57
C LEU A 48 3.69 1.59 8.80
N ILE A 49 2.44 2.05 8.86
CA ILE A 49 1.91 2.81 10.00
C ILE A 49 2.02 2.00 11.30
N ARG A 50 1.64 0.72 11.28
CA ARG A 50 1.78 -0.16 12.44
C ARG A 50 3.25 -0.32 12.85
N HIS A 51 4.14 -0.47 11.87
CA HIS A 51 5.57 -0.54 12.12
C HIS A 51 6.10 0.76 12.75
N LEU A 52 5.72 1.93 12.24
CA LEU A 52 6.10 3.23 12.80
C LEU A 52 5.60 3.41 14.24
N ASN A 53 4.42 2.89 14.57
CA ASN A 53 3.85 3.02 15.91
C ASN A 53 4.49 2.09 16.96
N HIS A 54 4.85 0.86 16.58
CA HIS A 54 5.25 -0.17 17.56
C HIS A 54 6.69 -0.65 17.44
N SER A 55 7.27 -0.62 16.24
CA SER A 55 8.48 -1.39 15.91
C SER A 55 9.64 -0.51 15.45
N CYS A 56 9.36 0.68 14.91
CA CYS A 56 10.38 1.65 14.56
C CYS A 56 10.59 2.64 15.71
N LYS A 57 11.76 2.60 16.36
CA LYS A 57 12.08 3.44 17.54
C LYS A 57 12.23 4.96 17.26
N SER A 58 11.78 5.51 16.13
CA SER A 58 11.76 6.97 15.99
C SER A 58 10.64 7.48 15.09
N LEU A 59 9.88 8.38 15.71
CA LEU A 59 8.78 9.24 15.28
C LEU A 59 7.40 8.61 15.04
N GLN A 60 6.51 8.93 16.00
CA GLN A 60 5.12 9.30 15.74
C GLN A 60 5.03 10.14 14.45
N TYR A 61 4.66 9.50 13.34
CA TYR A 61 4.29 10.16 12.09
C TYR A 61 3.08 11.11 12.25
N THR A 62 2.45 11.15 13.44
CA THR A 62 1.27 11.94 13.75
C THR A 62 1.57 13.35 14.31
N LEU A 63 2.81 13.84 14.30
CA LEU A 63 3.12 15.19 14.81
C LEU A 63 3.65 16.19 13.77
N ASP A 64 3.65 15.87 12.47
CA ASP A 64 4.09 16.83 11.43
C ASP A 64 3.09 16.94 10.27
N THR A 65 1.80 17.03 10.55
CA THR A 65 0.79 17.49 9.57
C THR A 65 -0.05 18.65 10.10
N ILE A 66 0.38 19.27 11.20
CA ILE A 66 -0.22 20.51 11.70
C ILE A 66 0.91 21.45 12.12
N LYS A 67 1.38 22.26 11.17
CA LYS A 67 1.97 23.57 11.44
C LYS A 67 1.49 24.54 10.37
#